data_AF-A0A837CD12-F1
#
_entry.id   AF-A0A837CD12-F1
#
_cell.length_a   1.000
_cell.length_b   1.000
_cell.length_c   1.000
_cell.angle_alpha   90.00
_cell.angle_beta   90.00
_cell.angle_gamma   90.00
#
_symmetry.space_group_name_H-M   'P 1'
#
loop_
_entity.id
_entity.type
_entity.pdbx_description
1 polymer ?
#
loop_
_entity_poly.entity_id
_entity_poly.type
_entity_poly.pdbx_seq_one_letter_code
_entity_poly.pdbx_strand_id
1 'polypeptide(L)'
;MKLALLLPLVLAAFTGLAHADEADKVRETTKAEADAFTARIYAGAPGDKAYACFVRRYDAEHLARHPKQKVASMKLLISAETDKEDKQLHNSFRLGFRYRHRSGDFDSSGSCGSHAVLLTEGDEVRMGCGVDCEGGGIEVALSKDNRSAIIRLEQVRVWQNNKPDDEAEQSLVAGADDKIFRLDRTDNGECASLVTDRKELAALRHK
;
A
#
# COMPACT_ATOMS: atom_id res chain seq x y z
N MET A 1 59.81 -48.05 -19.86
CA MET A 1 58.38 -47.69 -19.87
C MET A 1 57.91 -47.43 -18.44
N LYS A 2 57.68 -46.16 -18.09
CA LYS A 2 56.89 -45.66 -16.96
C LYS A 2 57.09 -44.14 -16.92
N LEU A 3 56.17 -43.40 -17.55
CA LEU A 3 56.04 -41.96 -17.35
C LEU A 3 54.74 -41.73 -16.58
N ALA A 4 54.86 -41.21 -15.36
CA ALA A 4 53.76 -40.83 -14.51
C ALA A 4 53.12 -39.53 -15.04
N LEU A 5 51.83 -39.57 -15.38
CA LEU A 5 51.05 -38.36 -15.62
C LEU A 5 50.50 -37.85 -14.27
N LEU A 6 50.88 -36.63 -13.91
CA LEU A 6 50.27 -35.82 -12.87
C LEU A 6 49.06 -35.09 -13.50
N LEU A 7 47.84 -35.36 -13.01
CA LEU A 7 46.65 -34.54 -13.33
C LEU A 7 46.57 -33.35 -12.36
N PRO A 8 46.31 -32.11 -12.81
CA PRO A 8 45.94 -31.02 -11.92
C PRO A 8 44.45 -31.09 -11.58
N LEU A 9 44.17 -30.97 -10.28
CA LEU A 9 42.85 -30.84 -9.68
C LEU A 9 42.27 -29.47 -10.05
N VAL A 10 41.30 -29.40 -10.95
CA VAL A 10 40.58 -28.14 -11.26
C VAL A 10 39.54 -27.93 -10.16
N LEU A 11 39.81 -26.99 -9.27
CA LEU A 11 38.87 -26.53 -8.24
C LEU A 11 37.81 -25.66 -8.94
N ALA A 12 36.64 -26.24 -9.23
CA ALA A 12 35.51 -25.48 -9.74
C ALA A 12 34.97 -24.58 -8.61
N ALA A 13 35.30 -23.29 -8.68
CA ALA A 13 34.70 -22.27 -7.82
C ALA A 13 33.23 -22.11 -8.23
N PHE A 14 32.31 -22.63 -7.41
CA PHE A 14 30.90 -22.27 -7.48
C PHE A 14 30.77 -20.77 -7.18
N THR A 15 30.67 -19.95 -8.24
CA THR A 15 30.17 -18.58 -8.13
C THR A 15 28.69 -18.68 -7.77
N GLY A 16 28.39 -18.59 -6.48
CA GLY A 16 27.03 -18.42 -6.01
C GLY A 16 26.50 -17.11 -6.58
N LEU A 17 25.50 -17.20 -7.46
CA LEU A 17 24.62 -16.09 -7.78
C LEU A 17 23.84 -15.77 -6.50
N ALA A 18 24.37 -14.86 -5.70
CA ALA A 18 23.56 -14.12 -4.76
C ALA A 18 22.59 -13.28 -5.60
N HIS A 19 21.37 -13.77 -5.79
CA HIS A 19 20.24 -12.91 -6.09
C HIS A 19 20.04 -12.04 -4.85
N ALA A 20 20.79 -10.94 -4.76
CA ALA A 20 20.44 -9.84 -3.89
C ALA A 20 19.04 -9.42 -4.30
N ASP A 21 18.11 -9.41 -3.34
CA ASP A 21 16.84 -8.72 -3.46
C ASP A 21 17.12 -7.37 -4.13
N GLU A 22 16.53 -7.17 -5.31
CA GLU A 22 16.59 -5.93 -6.05
C GLU A 22 15.71 -4.94 -5.29
N ALA A 23 16.22 -4.47 -4.14
CA ALA A 23 15.63 -3.36 -3.41
C ALA A 23 15.64 -2.18 -4.39
N ASP A 24 14.44 -1.79 -4.83
CA ASP A 24 14.24 -0.64 -5.71
C ASP A 24 15.13 0.50 -5.22
N LYS A 25 16.00 1.05 -6.07
CA LYS A 25 16.81 2.20 -5.67
C LYS A 25 15.88 3.39 -5.49
N VAL A 26 15.74 3.89 -4.27
CA VAL A 26 14.84 4.98 -3.93
C VAL A 26 15.61 6.28 -3.75
N ARG A 27 15.06 7.42 -4.23
CA ARG A 27 15.49 8.76 -3.84
C ARG A 27 14.34 9.54 -3.18
N GLU A 28 14.71 10.48 -2.32
CA GLU A 28 13.75 11.44 -1.78
C GLU A 28 13.22 12.37 -2.89
N THR A 29 11.93 12.69 -2.82
CA THR A 29 11.31 13.70 -3.69
C THR A 29 11.64 15.11 -3.22
N THR A 30 11.76 16.05 -4.16
CA THR A 30 11.68 17.48 -3.84
C THR A 30 10.28 17.85 -3.35
N LYS A 31 10.16 18.98 -2.66
CA LYS A 31 8.84 19.51 -2.24
C LYS A 31 7.85 19.64 -3.39
N ALA A 32 8.31 20.14 -4.55
CA ALA A 32 7.43 20.32 -5.72
C ALA A 32 6.90 18.99 -6.27
N GLU A 33 7.74 17.94 -6.27
CA GLU A 33 7.34 16.59 -6.68
C GLU A 33 6.34 15.97 -5.70
N ALA A 34 6.56 16.13 -4.40
CA ALA A 34 5.63 15.69 -3.35
C ALA A 34 4.28 16.44 -3.43
N ASP A 35 4.31 17.76 -3.63
CA ASP A 35 3.12 18.59 -3.78
C ASP A 35 2.35 18.20 -5.06
N ALA A 36 3.04 17.92 -6.17
CA ALA A 36 2.41 17.46 -7.41
C ALA A 36 1.78 16.06 -7.26
N PHE A 37 2.45 15.13 -6.57
CA PHE A 37 1.89 13.82 -6.27
C PHE A 37 0.65 13.92 -5.37
N THR A 38 0.72 14.77 -4.35
CA THR A 38 -0.41 15.08 -3.46
C THR A 38 -1.59 15.62 -4.26
N ALA A 39 -1.36 16.56 -5.18
CA ALA A 39 -2.42 17.08 -6.04
C ALA A 39 -3.06 16.00 -6.92
N ARG A 40 -2.27 15.02 -7.39
CA ARG A 40 -2.79 13.86 -8.14
C ARG A 40 -3.64 12.94 -7.27
N ILE A 41 -3.30 12.74 -5.99
CA ILE A 41 -4.11 11.95 -5.05
C ILE A 41 -5.49 12.58 -4.90
N TYR A 42 -5.57 13.89 -4.69
CA TYR A 42 -6.83 14.57 -4.37
C TYR A 42 -7.55 15.18 -5.58
N ALA A 43 -7.07 14.90 -6.80
CA ALA A 43 -7.57 15.50 -8.04
C ALA A 43 -7.59 17.04 -8.00
N GLY A 44 -6.60 17.65 -7.33
CA GLY A 44 -6.49 19.07 -7.08
C GLY A 44 -5.65 19.36 -5.84
N ALA A 45 -5.33 20.64 -5.59
CA ALA A 45 -4.64 21.03 -4.37
C ALA A 45 -5.52 20.73 -3.13
N PRO A 46 -5.03 19.96 -2.15
CA PRO A 46 -5.77 19.77 -0.91
C PRO A 46 -5.88 21.12 -0.19
N GLY A 47 -7.10 21.54 0.14
CA GLY A 47 -7.31 22.61 1.12
C GLY A 47 -7.03 22.11 2.54
N ASP A 48 -7.69 22.68 3.54
CA ASP A 48 -7.52 22.24 4.95
C ASP A 48 -7.90 20.78 5.20
N LYS A 49 -8.77 20.22 4.35
CA LYS A 49 -9.17 18.81 4.42
C LYS A 49 -9.49 18.24 3.04
N ALA A 50 -8.96 17.08 2.70
CA ALA A 50 -9.22 16.39 1.43
C ALA A 50 -9.33 14.87 1.62
N TYR A 51 -10.05 14.22 0.70
CA TYR A 51 -10.25 12.77 0.70
C TYR A 51 -10.07 12.21 -0.71
N ALA A 52 -9.55 11.00 -0.79
CA ALA A 52 -9.51 10.20 -2.01
C ALA A 52 -9.87 8.76 -1.68
N CYS A 53 -10.95 8.26 -2.28
CA CYS A 53 -11.39 6.88 -2.14
C CYS A 53 -11.03 6.04 -3.37
N PHE A 54 -10.50 4.85 -3.12
CA PHE A 54 -10.20 3.85 -4.14
C PHE A 54 -10.76 2.50 -3.71
N VAL A 55 -11.33 1.75 -4.64
CA VAL A 55 -11.97 0.47 -4.35
C VAL A 55 -11.62 -0.57 -5.40
N ARG A 56 -11.46 -1.82 -4.95
CA ARG A 56 -11.40 -3.00 -5.79
C ARG A 56 -12.33 -4.07 -5.25
N ARG A 57 -13.10 -4.69 -6.14
CA ARG A 57 -13.93 -5.87 -5.87
C ARG A 57 -13.60 -6.91 -6.93
N TYR A 58 -13.35 -8.14 -6.49
CA TYR A 58 -13.05 -9.24 -7.40
C TYR A 58 -14.27 -10.15 -7.50
N ASP A 59 -14.66 -10.50 -8.72
CA ASP A 59 -15.73 -11.45 -8.97
C ASP A 59 -15.24 -12.90 -8.79
N ALA A 60 -16.20 -13.83 -8.82
CA ALA A 60 -15.92 -15.24 -8.66
C ALA A 60 -14.99 -15.80 -9.76
N GLU A 61 -15.07 -15.27 -10.98
CA GLU A 61 -14.28 -15.71 -12.12
C GLU A 61 -12.80 -15.33 -11.95
N HIS A 62 -12.54 -14.10 -11.51
CA HIS A 62 -11.20 -13.64 -11.15
C HIS A 62 -10.63 -14.47 -10.01
N LEU A 63 -11.38 -14.63 -8.92
CA LEU A 63 -10.92 -15.40 -7.76
C LEU A 63 -10.70 -16.89 -8.07
N ALA A 64 -11.40 -17.45 -9.06
CA ALA A 64 -11.14 -18.80 -9.54
C ALA A 64 -9.81 -18.91 -10.32
N ARG A 65 -9.40 -17.85 -11.03
CA ARG A 65 -8.12 -17.77 -11.74
C ARG A 65 -6.93 -17.43 -10.84
N HIS A 66 -7.18 -16.83 -9.68
CA HIS A 66 -6.16 -16.45 -8.69
C HIS A 66 -6.36 -17.23 -7.39
N PRO A 67 -6.10 -18.55 -7.38
CA PRO A 67 -6.44 -19.42 -6.26
C PRO A 67 -5.64 -19.14 -4.98
N LYS A 68 -4.53 -18.37 -5.05
CA LYS A 68 -3.75 -18.00 -3.87
C LYS A 68 -4.15 -16.63 -3.31
N GLN A 69 -5.09 -15.94 -3.96
CA GLN A 69 -5.58 -14.63 -3.52
C GLN A 69 -6.49 -14.78 -2.30
N LYS A 70 -6.11 -14.09 -1.22
CA LYS A 70 -6.83 -14.07 0.05
C LYS A 70 -7.85 -12.95 0.09
N VAL A 71 -7.54 -11.79 -0.51
CA VAL A 71 -8.40 -10.60 -0.46
C VAL A 71 -9.47 -10.65 -1.57
N ALA A 72 -10.75 -10.60 -1.20
CA ALA A 72 -11.87 -10.59 -2.15
C ALA A 72 -12.33 -9.16 -2.53
N SER A 73 -12.12 -8.20 -1.63
CA SER A 73 -12.37 -6.79 -1.89
C SER A 73 -11.50 -5.91 -1.01
N MET A 74 -11.13 -4.74 -1.49
CA MET A 74 -10.30 -3.77 -0.78
C MET A 74 -10.82 -2.35 -1.05
N LYS A 75 -10.76 -1.51 -0.02
CA LYS A 75 -11.05 -0.08 -0.05
C LYS A 75 -9.87 0.64 0.57
N LEU A 76 -9.43 1.73 -0.04
CA LEU A 76 -8.43 2.63 0.48
C LEU A 76 -9.03 4.03 0.53
N LEU A 77 -9.07 4.61 1.72
CA LEU A 77 -9.31 6.03 1.94
C LEU A 77 -7.99 6.68 2.31
N ILE A 78 -7.56 7.66 1.52
CA ILE A 78 -6.47 8.56 1.91
C ILE A 78 -7.12 9.88 2.28
N SER A 79 -6.72 10.45 3.42
CA SER A 79 -7.18 11.77 3.84
C SER A 79 -6.01 12.69 4.13
N ALA A 80 -6.19 13.96 3.79
CA ALA A 80 -5.27 15.04 4.14
C ALA A 80 -5.95 15.96 5.15
N GLU A 81 -5.23 16.37 6.17
CA GLU A 81 -5.67 17.42 7.09
C GLU A 81 -4.49 18.34 7.42
N THR A 82 -4.71 19.65 7.32
CA THR A 82 -3.72 20.63 7.75
C THR A 82 -3.76 20.74 9.27
N ASP A 83 -2.66 20.40 9.93
CA ASP A 83 -2.58 20.54 11.38
C ASP A 83 -2.55 22.02 11.79
N LYS A 84 -3.22 22.32 12.91
CA LYS A 84 -3.43 23.70 13.34
C LYS A 84 -2.22 24.27 14.05
N GLU A 85 -1.34 23.44 14.58
CA GLU A 85 -0.17 23.84 15.35
C GLU A 85 1.03 24.03 14.42
N ASP A 86 1.37 23.03 13.62
CA ASP A 86 2.55 23.07 12.74
C ASP A 86 2.27 23.64 11.34
N LYS A 87 1.00 23.83 10.98
CA LYS A 87 0.53 24.33 9.67
C LYS A 87 0.97 23.45 8.49
N GLN A 88 1.29 22.20 8.74
CA GLN A 88 1.67 21.22 7.73
C GLN A 88 0.50 20.32 7.37
N LEU A 89 0.52 19.83 6.13
CA LEU A 89 -0.47 18.89 5.64
C LEU A 89 -0.06 17.47 6.03
N HIS A 90 -0.87 16.82 6.85
CA HIS A 90 -0.66 15.43 7.26
C HIS A 90 -1.57 14.52 6.47
N ASN A 91 -0.99 13.45 5.92
CA ASN A 91 -1.74 12.41 5.23
C ASN A 91 -1.95 11.22 6.16
N SER A 92 -3.14 10.65 6.14
CA SER A 92 -3.46 9.40 6.82
C SER A 92 -4.18 8.46 5.87
N PHE A 93 -4.13 7.17 6.17
CA PHE A 93 -4.85 6.16 5.40
C PHE A 93 -5.77 5.35 6.30
N ARG A 94 -6.85 4.87 5.68
CA ARG A 94 -7.67 3.76 6.18
C ARG A 94 -7.82 2.74 5.07
N LEU A 95 -7.40 1.53 5.35
CA LEU A 95 -7.51 0.38 4.47
C LEU A 95 -8.61 -0.52 5.05
N GLY A 96 -9.62 -0.85 4.25
CA GLY A 96 -10.61 -1.86 4.63
C GLY A 96 -10.68 -2.96 3.59
N PHE A 97 -10.82 -4.20 4.02
CA PHE A 97 -10.86 -5.33 3.11
C PHE A 97 -11.66 -6.51 3.67
N ARG A 98 -11.97 -7.45 2.78
CA ARG A 98 -12.66 -8.70 3.12
C ARG A 98 -11.85 -9.87 2.59
N TYR A 99 -11.71 -10.91 3.38
CA TYR A 99 -11.12 -12.16 2.93
C TYR A 99 -12.11 -12.98 2.10
N ARG A 100 -11.58 -13.77 1.16
CA ARG A 100 -12.36 -14.74 0.37
C ARG A 100 -12.97 -15.85 1.24
N HIS A 101 -12.23 -16.33 2.25
CA HIS A 101 -12.59 -17.51 3.06
C HIS A 101 -12.68 -17.23 4.56
N ARG A 102 -12.76 -15.96 4.95
CA ARG A 102 -12.96 -15.56 6.34
C ARG A 102 -14.00 -14.44 6.36
N SER A 103 -15.09 -14.67 7.06
CA SER A 103 -16.14 -13.67 7.25
C SER A 103 -15.64 -12.56 8.17
N GLY A 104 -16.04 -11.32 7.86
CA GLY A 104 -15.69 -10.13 8.63
C GLY A 104 -15.30 -9.00 7.70
N ASP A 105 -15.43 -7.78 8.22
CA ASP A 105 -14.85 -6.58 7.62
C ASP A 105 -13.62 -6.23 8.44
N PHE A 106 -12.47 -6.25 7.77
CA PHE A 106 -11.17 -6.04 8.40
C PHE A 106 -10.64 -4.68 7.97
N ASP A 107 -9.93 -4.03 8.85
CA ASP A 107 -9.35 -2.73 8.57
C ASP A 107 -7.97 -2.53 9.18
N SER A 108 -7.28 -1.54 8.65
CA SER A 108 -6.01 -1.03 9.13
C SER A 108 -5.97 0.47 8.89
N SER A 109 -5.30 1.21 9.77
CA SER A 109 -5.17 2.65 9.61
C SER A 109 -3.86 3.15 10.20
N GLY A 110 -3.43 4.32 9.75
CA GLY A 110 -2.20 4.94 10.23
C GLY A 110 -1.87 6.21 9.45
N SER A 111 -0.64 6.68 9.61
CA SER A 111 -0.13 7.88 8.94
C SER A 111 0.58 7.53 7.64
N CYS A 112 0.50 8.43 6.67
CA CYS A 112 1.37 8.42 5.50
C CYS A 112 2.51 9.43 5.70
N GLY A 113 3.70 9.06 5.25
CA GLY A 113 4.86 9.93 5.32
C GLY A 113 4.60 11.27 4.63
N SER A 114 5.16 12.34 5.18
CA SER A 114 5.13 13.69 4.59
C SER A 114 5.87 13.76 3.25
N HIS A 115 6.68 12.76 2.93
CA HIS A 115 7.50 12.70 1.72
C HIS A 115 7.13 11.47 0.91
N ALA A 116 6.79 11.71 -0.35
CA ALA A 116 6.80 10.65 -1.33
C ALA A 116 8.25 10.30 -1.68
N VAL A 117 8.44 9.12 -2.24
CA VAL A 117 9.73 8.66 -2.73
C VAL A 117 9.63 8.37 -4.22
N LEU A 118 10.71 8.67 -4.94
CA LEU A 118 10.83 8.36 -6.36
C LEU A 118 11.68 7.11 -6.51
N LEU A 119 11.17 6.17 -7.29
CA LEU A 119 12.01 5.07 -7.75
C LEU A 119 12.95 5.58 -8.82
N THR A 120 14.22 5.22 -8.68
CA THR A 120 15.26 5.56 -9.64
C THR A 120 15.04 4.84 -10.96
N GLU A 121 14.29 3.73 -10.95
CA GLU A 121 13.88 2.99 -12.14
C GLU A 121 12.37 3.16 -12.36
N GLY A 122 11.98 3.69 -13.52
CA GLY A 122 10.58 3.74 -13.96
C GLY A 122 9.76 4.98 -13.60
N ASP A 123 10.38 6.04 -13.06
CA ASP A 123 9.75 7.34 -12.72
C ASP A 123 8.47 7.23 -11.86
N GLU A 124 8.31 6.13 -11.11
CA GLU A 124 7.16 5.93 -10.24
C GLU A 124 7.37 6.66 -8.90
N VAL A 125 6.39 7.48 -8.52
CA VAL A 125 6.32 8.10 -7.19
C VAL A 125 5.48 7.20 -6.29
N ARG A 126 6.01 6.85 -5.12
CA ARG A 126 5.32 6.10 -4.08
C ARG A 126 5.24 6.89 -2.79
N MET A 127 4.13 6.80 -2.07
CA MET A 127 4.00 7.32 -0.71
C MET A 127 3.87 6.15 0.26
N GLY A 128 4.79 6.08 1.22
CA GLY A 128 4.73 5.08 2.28
C GLY A 128 3.67 5.47 3.32
N CYS A 129 2.84 4.51 3.69
CA CYS A 129 1.83 4.63 4.73
C CYS A 129 2.00 3.51 5.75
N GLY A 130 2.24 3.88 7.01
CA GLY A 130 2.63 2.96 8.06
C GLY A 130 1.65 2.94 9.22
N VAL A 131 1.60 1.79 9.89
CA VAL A 131 0.90 1.60 11.16
C VAL A 131 1.92 1.66 12.29
N ASP A 132 1.60 2.41 13.35
CA ASP A 132 2.49 2.61 14.48
C ASP A 132 2.88 1.30 15.19
N CYS A 133 3.98 1.35 15.95
CA CYS A 133 4.49 0.23 16.75
C CYS A 133 4.75 -1.04 15.91
N GLU A 134 5.51 -0.89 14.82
CA GLU A 134 5.90 -1.99 13.92
C GLU A 134 4.69 -2.73 13.32
N GLY A 135 3.60 -1.99 13.05
CA GLY A 135 2.39 -2.54 12.46
C GLY A 135 2.50 -2.80 10.95
N GLY A 136 3.66 -2.58 10.33
CA GLY A 136 3.85 -2.65 8.89
C GLY A 136 3.17 -1.50 8.16
N GLY A 137 2.77 -1.71 6.90
CA GLY A 137 2.21 -0.64 6.08
C GLY A 137 2.00 -1.02 4.63
N ILE A 138 1.68 0.01 3.84
CA ILE A 138 1.52 -0.07 2.39
C ILE A 138 2.31 1.04 1.71
N GLU A 139 2.76 0.78 0.48
CA GLU A 139 3.19 1.85 -0.42
C GLU A 139 2.07 2.13 -1.41
N VAL A 140 1.78 3.42 -1.63
CA VAL A 140 0.73 3.86 -2.53
C VAL A 140 1.36 4.62 -3.70
N ALA A 141 1.15 4.13 -4.91
CA ALA A 141 1.40 4.86 -6.15
C ALA A 141 0.07 5.18 -6.86
N LEU A 142 0.13 6.03 -7.89
CA LEU A 142 -1.00 6.32 -8.76
C LEU A 142 -0.69 5.91 -10.20
N SER A 143 -1.70 5.37 -10.88
CA SER A 143 -1.65 5.20 -12.33
C SER A 143 -1.36 6.53 -13.04
N LYS A 144 -0.76 6.46 -14.23
CA LYS A 144 -0.39 7.66 -15.01
C LYS A 144 -1.59 8.58 -15.31
N ASP A 145 -2.78 8.00 -15.43
CA ASP A 145 -4.05 8.72 -15.66
C ASP A 145 -4.78 9.12 -14.36
N ASN A 146 -4.20 8.87 -13.19
CA ASN A 146 -4.74 9.18 -11.85
C ASN A 146 -6.08 8.51 -11.51
N ARG A 147 -6.51 7.52 -12.30
CA ARG A 147 -7.79 6.81 -12.11
C ARG A 147 -7.68 5.60 -11.19
N SER A 148 -6.47 5.13 -10.88
CA SER A 148 -6.28 4.01 -9.97
C SER A 148 -5.13 4.27 -9.00
N ALA A 149 -5.27 3.79 -7.77
CA ALA A 149 -4.18 3.62 -6.83
C ALA A 149 -3.57 2.23 -6.98
N ILE A 150 -2.24 2.14 -6.89
CA ILE A 150 -1.49 0.89 -6.85
C ILE A 150 -0.92 0.74 -5.45
N ILE A 151 -1.48 -0.20 -4.69
CA ILE A 151 -1.06 -0.54 -3.34
C ILE A 151 -0.05 -1.66 -3.43
N ARG A 152 1.14 -1.47 -2.84
CA ARG A 152 2.10 -2.54 -2.58
C ARG A 152 2.09 -2.86 -1.10
N LEU A 153 1.97 -4.13 -0.78
CA LEU A 153 1.85 -4.63 0.57
C LEU A 153 2.88 -5.74 0.76
N GLU A 154 3.58 -5.72 1.88
CA GLU A 154 4.33 -6.88 2.39
C GLU A 154 3.66 -7.41 3.66
N GLN A 155 3.37 -6.52 4.62
CA GLN A 155 2.60 -6.85 5.81
C GLN A 155 1.94 -5.59 6.38
N VAL A 156 0.71 -5.72 6.86
CA VAL A 156 0.04 -4.67 7.63
C VAL A 156 -0.80 -5.27 8.75
N ARG A 157 -0.76 -4.67 9.94
CA ARG A 157 -1.57 -5.08 11.11
C ARG A 157 -3.03 -4.80 10.84
N VAL A 158 -3.91 -5.72 11.25
CA VAL A 158 -5.34 -5.65 10.95
C VAL A 158 -6.20 -5.88 12.18
N TRP A 159 -7.33 -5.18 12.20
CA TRP A 159 -8.37 -5.29 13.21
C TRP A 159 -9.69 -5.69 12.55
N GLN A 160 -10.64 -6.17 13.36
CA GLN A 160 -12.02 -6.28 12.91
C GLN A 160 -12.73 -4.96 13.19
N ASN A 161 -13.37 -4.38 12.19
CA ASN A 161 -13.96 -3.04 12.27
C ASN A 161 -15.01 -2.89 13.40
N ASN A 162 -15.69 -3.98 13.75
CA ASN A 162 -16.68 -4.01 14.84
C ASN A 162 -16.08 -4.27 16.23
N LYS A 163 -14.77 -4.50 16.34
CA LYS A 163 -14.06 -4.80 17.59
C LYS A 163 -12.65 -4.17 17.59
N PRO A 164 -12.56 -2.82 17.63
CA PRO A 164 -11.28 -2.12 17.57
C PRO A 164 -10.40 -2.34 18.82
N ASP A 165 -11.02 -2.69 19.96
CA ASP A 165 -10.34 -2.90 21.24
C ASP A 165 -9.90 -4.36 21.48
N ASP A 166 -10.30 -5.30 20.62
CA ASP A 166 -9.74 -6.66 20.65
C ASP A 166 -8.29 -6.58 20.16
N GLU A 167 -7.37 -7.32 20.81
CA GLU A 167 -5.98 -7.41 20.34
C GLU A 167 -5.97 -7.72 18.85
N ALA A 168 -5.13 -7.01 18.07
CA ALA A 168 -5.04 -7.20 16.63
C ALA A 168 -4.88 -8.69 16.31
N GLU A 169 -5.96 -9.32 15.83
CA GLU A 169 -6.03 -10.78 15.79
C GLU A 169 -4.97 -11.39 14.85
N GLN A 170 -4.41 -10.60 13.92
CA GLN A 170 -3.42 -10.99 12.91
C GLN A 170 -2.87 -9.79 12.11
N SER A 171 -1.94 -10.06 11.20
CA SER A 171 -1.57 -9.14 10.10
C SER A 171 -2.04 -9.69 8.75
N LEU A 172 -2.40 -8.81 7.82
CA LEU A 172 -2.49 -9.16 6.41
C LEU A 172 -1.06 -9.19 5.85
N VAL A 173 -0.53 -10.40 5.68
CA VAL A 173 0.77 -10.64 5.04
C VAL A 173 0.56 -10.88 3.56
N ALA A 174 1.44 -10.34 2.72
CA ALA A 174 1.38 -10.51 1.28
C ALA A 174 1.61 -11.98 0.87
N GLY A 175 0.78 -12.45 -0.05
CA GLY A 175 0.94 -13.75 -0.72
C GLY A 175 1.31 -13.55 -2.19
N ALA A 176 1.45 -14.66 -2.93
CA ALA A 176 1.77 -14.60 -4.36
C ALA A 176 0.77 -13.75 -5.17
N ASP A 177 -0.51 -13.77 -4.79
CA ASP A 177 -1.58 -13.00 -5.46
C ASP A 177 -2.05 -11.78 -4.63
N ASP A 178 -1.40 -11.46 -3.50
CA ASP A 178 -1.81 -10.38 -2.57
C ASP A 178 -0.66 -9.39 -2.26
N LYS A 179 0.31 -9.24 -3.18
CA LYS A 179 1.42 -8.29 -3.06
C LYS A 179 1.10 -6.91 -3.63
N ILE A 180 0.32 -6.87 -4.72
CA ILE A 180 0.02 -5.64 -5.45
C ILE A 180 -1.47 -5.59 -5.75
N PHE A 181 -2.13 -4.52 -5.34
CA PHE A 181 -3.54 -4.28 -5.62
C PHE A 181 -3.70 -3.01 -6.43
N ARG A 182 -4.43 -3.12 -7.54
CA ARG A 182 -4.93 -1.96 -8.28
C ARG A 182 -6.35 -1.66 -7.82
N LEU A 183 -6.57 -0.48 -7.25
CA LEU A 183 -7.87 -0.01 -6.80
C LEU A 183 -8.30 1.17 -7.66
N ASP A 184 -9.54 1.15 -8.11
CA ASP A 184 -10.07 2.19 -8.98
C ASP A 184 -10.62 3.34 -8.13
N ARG A 185 -10.29 4.58 -8.53
CA ARG A 185 -10.79 5.79 -7.89
C ARG A 185 -12.30 5.83 -8.02
N THR A 186 -12.97 6.18 -6.93
CA THR A 186 -14.43 6.28 -6.86
C THR A 186 -14.84 7.46 -6.00
N ASP A 187 -16.15 7.70 -5.92
CA ASP A 187 -16.76 8.63 -4.98
C ASP A 187 -16.37 8.33 -3.51
N ASN A 188 -16.20 9.38 -2.71
CA ASN A 188 -15.76 9.24 -1.32
C ASN A 188 -16.75 8.43 -0.46
N GLY A 189 -18.05 8.47 -0.78
CA GLY A 189 -19.09 7.73 -0.09
C GLY A 189 -18.88 6.21 -0.11
N GLU A 190 -18.18 5.66 -1.10
CA GLU A 190 -17.82 4.23 -1.12
C GLU A 190 -16.91 3.82 0.04
N CYS A 191 -16.10 4.76 0.56
CA CYS A 191 -15.21 4.56 1.70
C CYS A 191 -15.83 4.94 3.05
N ALA A 192 -17.11 5.35 3.07
CA ALA A 192 -17.81 5.76 4.30
C ALA A 192 -17.79 4.71 5.42
N SER A 193 -17.77 3.42 5.06
CA SER A 193 -17.68 2.32 6.02
C SER A 193 -16.35 2.24 6.80
N LEU A 194 -15.33 2.98 6.37
CA LEU A 194 -14.02 3.06 7.03
C LEU A 194 -13.97 4.22 8.04
N VAL A 195 -14.97 5.09 8.04
CA VAL A 195 -15.01 6.29 8.87
C VAL A 195 -15.92 6.07 10.08
N THR A 196 -15.30 5.98 11.25
CA THR A 196 -16.00 5.77 12.54
C THR A 196 -16.43 7.07 13.22
N ASP A 197 -15.72 8.19 12.98
CA ASP A 197 -16.12 9.50 13.50
C ASP A 197 -17.32 10.06 12.73
N ARG A 198 -18.36 10.48 13.46
CA ARG A 198 -19.63 10.93 12.86
C ARG A 198 -19.50 12.25 12.11
N LYS A 199 -18.63 13.17 12.55
CA LYS A 199 -18.45 14.47 11.90
C LYS A 199 -17.67 14.30 10.60
N GLU A 200 -16.63 13.47 10.65
CA GLU A 200 -15.84 13.09 9.49
C GLU A 200 -16.69 12.35 8.45
N LEU A 201 -17.54 11.42 8.88
CA LEU A 201 -18.47 10.69 8.02
C LEU A 201 -19.45 11.62 7.29
N ALA A 202 -19.95 12.65 7.97
CA ALA A 202 -20.81 13.66 7.35
C ALA A 202 -20.02 14.44 6.29
N ALA A 203 -18.80 14.91 6.60
CA ALA A 203 -17.96 15.63 5.65
C ALA A 203 -17.62 14.79 4.40
N LEU A 204 -17.35 13.50 4.58
CA LEU A 204 -17.06 12.55 3.50
C LEU A 204 -18.24 12.37 2.53
N ARG A 205 -19.47 12.33 3.05
CA ARG A 205 -20.69 12.14 2.25
C ARG A 205 -21.15 13.38 1.48
N HIS A 206 -20.64 14.55 1.85
CA HIS A 206 -20.99 15.83 1.23
C HIS A 206 -19.95 16.31 0.19
N LYS A 207 -18.89 15.52 -0.05
CA LYS A 207 -17.80 15.82 -1.00
C LYS A 207 -17.76 14.83 -2.15
#